data_AF-A0A357BNH3-F1
#
_entry.id   AF-A0A357BNH3-F1
#
_cell.length_a   1.000
_cell.length_b   1.000
_cell.length_c   1.000
_cell.angle_alpha   90.00
_cell.angle_beta   90.00
_cell.angle_gamma   90.00
#
_symmetry.space_group_name_H-M   'P 1'
#
loop_
_entity.id
_entity.type
_entity.pdbx_description
1 polymer ?
#
loop_
_entity_poly.entity_id
_entity_poly.type
_entity_poly.pdbx_seq_one_letter_code
_entity_poly.pdbx_strand_id
1 'polypeptide(L)'
;MNNISKNVSFFSQLCIDQCRGSCCDPWWGIISYAVVREGGLFNLEDFKGEIIKGIKDREERIRNNYITNETPPRPLFHLPERYNAIAQDIKVDGSKLSVNMLAMFAFRCLFLSKDKTCLIHPSFLNGADIRPPHCGFMGSLDARIGEKGYCRIIHAAQTNSGSGVRRAIETEKDASEKHYREGFETAEAAAEAVINRLKEYCSKYAKHLLVEDKQFFVGRNDPCYCGSNKKYKKCHGR
;
A
#
# COMPACT_ATOMS: atom_id res chain seq x y z
N MET A 1 42.15 -10.89 -8.68
CA MET A 1 40.69 -10.94 -8.42
C MET A 1 40.00 -10.60 -9.72
N ASN A 2 39.30 -11.56 -10.34
CA ASN A 2 38.68 -11.37 -11.65
C ASN A 2 37.63 -10.26 -11.58
N ASN A 3 37.77 -9.25 -12.43
CA ASN A 3 36.75 -8.24 -12.68
C ASN A 3 35.59 -8.96 -13.38
N ILE A 4 34.68 -9.55 -12.61
CA ILE A 4 33.43 -10.10 -13.15
C ILE A 4 32.70 -8.90 -13.78
N SER A 5 32.55 -8.90 -15.11
CA SER A 5 31.80 -7.84 -15.78
C SER A 5 30.38 -7.86 -15.22
N LYS A 6 29.99 -6.80 -14.52
CA LYS A 6 28.65 -6.64 -13.93
C LYS A 6 27.64 -6.34 -15.03
N ASN A 7 27.29 -7.37 -15.79
CA ASN A 7 26.27 -7.31 -16.82
C ASN A 7 24.90 -7.72 -16.25
N VAL A 8 23.84 -7.62 -17.05
CA VAL A 8 22.46 -7.95 -16.64
C VAL A 8 22.37 -9.37 -16.04
N SER A 9 23.10 -10.34 -16.59
CA SER A 9 23.12 -11.71 -16.05
C SER A 9 23.69 -11.81 -14.63
N PHE A 10 24.67 -11.00 -14.26
CA PHE A 10 25.22 -10.99 -12.89
C PHE A 10 24.16 -10.57 -11.86
N PHE A 11 23.40 -9.50 -12.15
CA PHE A 11 22.38 -8.99 -11.23
C PHE A 11 21.13 -9.88 -11.21
N SER A 12 20.77 -10.49 -12.34
CA SER A 12 19.77 -11.56 -12.36
C SER A 12 20.15 -12.73 -11.46
N GLN A 13 21.41 -13.18 -11.51
CA GLN A 13 21.90 -14.27 -10.66
C GLN A 13 21.88 -13.89 -9.18
N LEU A 14 22.25 -12.65 -8.85
CA LEU A 14 22.15 -12.11 -7.49
C LEU A 14 20.71 -12.17 -6.95
N CYS A 15 19.73 -11.81 -7.79
CA CYS A 15 18.32 -11.85 -7.44
C CYS A 15 17.83 -13.28 -7.17
N ILE A 16 18.30 -14.26 -7.95
CA ILE A 16 17.91 -15.66 -7.83
C ILE A 16 18.61 -16.31 -6.62
N ASP A 17 19.93 -16.25 -6.57
CA ASP A 17 20.73 -17.05 -5.62
C ASP A 17 20.74 -16.46 -4.22
N GLN A 18 20.88 -15.14 -4.12
CA GLN A 18 21.09 -14.45 -2.85
C GLN A 18 19.80 -13.84 -2.32
N CYS A 19 19.12 -13.03 -3.13
CA CYS A 19 17.86 -12.38 -2.73
C CYS A 19 16.72 -13.40 -2.64
N ARG A 20 16.73 -14.46 -3.46
CA ARG A 20 15.69 -15.51 -3.51
C ARG A 20 14.28 -14.92 -3.56
N GLY A 21 14.10 -13.91 -4.43
CA GLY A 21 12.79 -13.27 -4.60
C GLY A 21 12.24 -12.57 -3.36
N SER A 22 13.07 -12.14 -2.39
CA SER A 22 12.60 -11.46 -1.17
C SER A 22 11.80 -10.18 -1.47
N CYS A 23 12.07 -9.52 -2.60
CA CYS A 23 11.30 -8.36 -3.08
C CYS A 23 9.95 -8.72 -3.72
N CYS A 24 9.68 -10.01 -3.92
CA CYS A 24 8.50 -10.56 -4.58
C CYS A 24 7.67 -11.47 -3.67
N ASP A 25 8.07 -11.68 -2.40
CA ASP A 25 7.38 -12.56 -1.44
C ASP A 25 7.20 -11.90 -0.05
N PRO A 26 6.09 -11.17 0.17
CA PRO A 26 5.18 -10.71 -0.87
C PRO A 26 5.79 -9.56 -1.68
N TRP A 27 5.29 -9.38 -2.90
CA TRP A 27 5.54 -8.16 -3.65
C TRP A 27 4.68 -7.03 -3.09
N TRP A 28 5.31 -5.90 -2.76
CA TRP A 28 4.60 -4.73 -2.22
C TRP A 28 4.24 -3.74 -3.32
N GLY A 29 2.95 -3.64 -3.61
CA GLY A 29 2.42 -2.54 -4.41
C GLY A 29 2.24 -1.31 -3.53
N ILE A 30 2.98 -0.23 -3.79
CA ILE A 30 2.94 1.00 -2.98
C ILE A 30 2.44 2.15 -3.86
N ILE A 31 1.36 2.82 -3.44
CA ILE A 31 0.79 3.96 -4.16
C ILE A 31 0.46 5.07 -3.16
N SER A 32 0.99 6.26 -3.41
CA SER A 32 0.57 7.48 -2.73
C SER A 32 -0.60 8.16 -3.44
N TYR A 33 -1.52 8.75 -2.68
CA TYR A 33 -2.62 9.56 -3.22
C TYR A 33 -3.13 10.54 -2.17
N ALA A 34 -3.57 11.72 -2.62
CA ALA A 34 -4.20 12.67 -1.72
C ALA A 34 -5.69 12.34 -1.53
N VAL A 35 -6.15 12.50 -0.30
CA VAL A 35 -7.56 12.52 0.07
C VAL A 35 -7.85 13.88 0.70
N VAL A 36 -8.91 14.52 0.24
CA VAL A 36 -9.31 15.85 0.69
C VAL A 36 -10.76 15.78 1.12
N ARG A 37 -11.04 16.19 2.36
CA ARG A 37 -12.37 16.20 2.94
C ARG A 37 -12.74 17.61 3.40
N GLU A 38 -13.79 18.14 2.79
CA GLU A 38 -14.41 19.39 3.22
C GLU A 38 -15.31 19.13 4.43
N GLY A 39 -15.34 20.05 5.39
CA GLY A 39 -16.12 19.87 6.61
C GLY A 39 -15.53 18.81 7.55
N GLY A 40 -14.22 18.66 7.62
CA GLY A 40 -13.54 17.84 8.62
C GLY A 40 -14.02 16.38 8.69
N LEU A 41 -14.10 15.86 9.91
CA LEU A 41 -14.46 14.47 10.21
C LEU A 41 -15.92 14.35 10.68
N PHE A 42 -16.83 15.22 10.21
CA PHE A 42 -18.21 15.23 10.73
C PHE A 42 -19.02 13.97 10.38
N ASN A 43 -18.73 13.33 9.25
CA ASN A 43 -19.35 12.07 8.84
C ASN A 43 -18.25 11.01 8.60
N LEU A 44 -17.90 10.31 9.66
CA LEU A 44 -16.81 9.34 9.66
C LEU A 44 -17.08 8.13 8.77
N GLU A 45 -18.33 7.66 8.72
CA GLU A 45 -18.67 6.47 7.91
C GLU A 45 -18.57 6.78 6.41
N ASP A 46 -19.06 7.93 5.99
CA ASP A 46 -18.92 8.38 4.60
C ASP A 46 -17.44 8.57 4.23
N PHE A 47 -16.67 9.23 5.09
CA PHE A 47 -15.24 9.43 4.85
C PHE A 47 -14.44 8.12 4.85
N LYS A 48 -14.79 7.18 5.74
CA LYS A 48 -14.24 5.82 5.73
C LYS A 48 -14.57 5.11 4.41
N GLY A 49 -15.79 5.26 3.91
CA GLY A 49 -16.21 4.76 2.60
C GLY A 49 -15.34 5.29 1.45
N GLU A 50 -15.02 6.59 1.46
CA GLU A 50 -14.11 7.21 0.49
C GLU A 50 -12.69 6.62 0.57
N ILE A 51 -12.16 6.42 1.78
CA ILE A 51 -10.84 5.82 1.98
C ILE A 51 -10.83 4.37 1.48
N ILE A 52 -11.84 3.56 1.82
CA ILE A 52 -11.98 2.17 1.36
C ILE A 52 -12.01 2.14 -0.16
N LYS A 53 -12.85 2.98 -0.78
CA LYS A 53 -12.93 3.09 -2.24
C LYS A 53 -11.56 3.45 -2.83
N GLY A 54 -10.87 4.44 -2.25
CA GLY A 54 -9.52 4.82 -2.64
C GLY A 54 -8.54 3.64 -2.62
N ILE A 55 -8.50 2.87 -1.52
CA ILE A 55 -7.66 1.68 -1.37
C ILE A 55 -7.99 0.64 -2.46
N LYS A 56 -9.28 0.29 -2.64
CA LYS A 56 -9.72 -0.71 -3.63
C LYS A 56 -9.45 -0.29 -5.07
N ASP A 57 -9.69 0.98 -5.42
CA ASP A 57 -9.40 1.52 -6.76
C ASP A 57 -7.90 1.37 -7.08
N ARG A 58 -7.00 1.53 -6.10
CA ARG A 58 -5.54 1.40 -6.29
C ARG A 58 -5.11 -0.06 -6.36
N GLU A 59 -5.70 -0.92 -5.54
CA GLU A 59 -5.51 -2.37 -5.62
C GLU A 59 -5.88 -2.90 -7.02
N GLU A 60 -7.07 -2.56 -7.50
CA GLU A 60 -7.57 -2.95 -8.81
C GLU A 60 -6.66 -2.41 -9.93
N ARG A 61 -6.26 -1.13 -9.83
CA ARG A 61 -5.31 -0.55 -10.79
C ARG A 61 -4.01 -1.34 -10.86
N ILE A 62 -3.48 -1.81 -9.73
CA ILE A 62 -2.28 -2.65 -9.73
C ILE A 62 -2.58 -3.98 -10.41
N ARG A 63 -3.62 -4.69 -10.01
CA ARG A 63 -3.94 -6.00 -10.59
C ARG A 63 -4.16 -5.94 -12.10
N ASN A 64 -4.81 -4.90 -12.59
CA ASN A 64 -5.11 -4.72 -14.02
C ASN A 64 -3.88 -4.31 -14.85
N ASN A 65 -2.89 -3.65 -14.26
CA ASN A 65 -1.68 -3.21 -14.97
C ASN A 65 -0.51 -4.20 -14.86
N TYR A 66 -0.58 -5.14 -13.91
CA TYR A 66 0.46 -6.15 -13.69
C TYR A 66 0.00 -7.46 -14.31
N ILE A 67 -0.01 -7.45 -15.64
CA ILE A 67 -0.28 -8.60 -16.50
C ILE A 67 0.96 -8.89 -17.36
N THR A 68 1.10 -10.12 -17.84
CA THR A 68 2.16 -10.49 -18.80
C THR A 68 1.91 -9.85 -20.17
N ASN A 69 2.97 -9.68 -20.96
CA ASN A 69 2.88 -9.16 -22.34
C ASN A 69 2.55 -10.25 -23.39
N GLU A 70 2.16 -11.45 -22.95
CA GLU A 70 1.81 -12.55 -23.84
C GLU A 70 0.38 -12.40 -24.40
N THR A 71 0.00 -13.23 -25.37
CA THR A 71 -1.35 -13.25 -25.94
C THR A 71 -1.99 -14.63 -25.73
N PRO A 72 -3.06 -14.75 -24.91
CA PRO A 72 -3.69 -13.70 -24.10
C PRO A 72 -2.87 -13.34 -22.84
N PRO A 73 -2.96 -12.10 -22.33
CA PRO A 73 -2.24 -11.70 -21.13
C PRO A 73 -2.77 -12.42 -19.90
N ARG A 74 -1.87 -12.77 -18.97
CA ARG A 74 -2.19 -13.40 -17.69
C ARG A 74 -1.91 -12.45 -16.53
N PRO A 75 -2.77 -12.39 -15.50
CA PRO A 75 -2.50 -11.59 -14.30
C PRO A 75 -1.30 -12.14 -13.53
N LEU A 76 -0.51 -11.25 -12.93
CA LEU A 76 0.59 -11.65 -12.04
C LEU A 76 0.12 -11.95 -10.61
N PHE A 77 -1.02 -11.39 -10.20
CA PHE A 77 -1.45 -11.39 -8.81
C PHE A 77 -2.92 -11.77 -8.65
N HIS A 78 -3.22 -12.44 -7.54
CA HIS A 78 -4.58 -12.49 -6.98
C HIS A 78 -4.89 -11.22 -6.17
N LEU A 79 -5.87 -11.29 -5.27
CA LEU A 79 -6.07 -10.27 -4.24
C LEU A 79 -4.84 -10.19 -3.31
N PRO A 80 -4.57 -9.02 -2.72
CA PRO A 80 -3.55 -8.90 -1.68
C PRO A 80 -3.86 -9.79 -0.47
N GLU A 81 -2.82 -10.32 0.15
CA GLU A 81 -2.91 -11.04 1.43
C GLU A 81 -3.01 -10.08 2.62
N ARG A 82 -2.40 -8.89 2.48
CA ARG A 82 -2.39 -7.83 3.47
C ARG A 82 -2.54 -6.47 2.82
N TYR A 83 -3.23 -5.58 3.51
CA TYR A 83 -3.42 -4.17 3.22
C TYR A 83 -2.72 -3.35 4.30
N ASN A 84 -1.97 -2.33 3.93
CA ASN A 84 -1.49 -1.34 4.87
C ASN A 84 -1.82 0.05 4.31
N ALA A 85 -2.26 0.97 5.17
CA ALA A 85 -2.64 2.31 4.76
C ALA A 85 -2.14 3.29 5.82
N ILE A 86 -1.30 4.23 5.40
CA ILE A 86 -0.65 5.19 6.29
C ILE A 86 -1.09 6.60 5.90
N ALA A 87 -1.60 7.35 6.88
CA ALA A 87 -1.84 8.78 6.73
C ALA A 87 -0.54 9.56 6.96
N GLN A 88 -0.14 10.35 5.96
CA GLN A 88 1.02 11.23 5.95
C GLN A 88 0.60 12.66 5.61
N ASP A 89 1.45 13.63 5.91
CA ASP A 89 1.27 15.05 5.52
C ASP A 89 -0.12 15.62 5.79
N ILE A 90 -0.68 15.32 6.97
CA ILE A 90 -2.02 15.78 7.37
C ILE A 90 -1.98 17.31 7.49
N LYS A 91 -2.81 17.99 6.70
CA LYS A 91 -2.95 19.45 6.66
C LYS A 91 -4.38 19.85 6.93
N VAL A 92 -4.53 20.94 7.69
CA VAL A 92 -5.82 21.52 8.03
C VAL A 92 -5.84 22.97 7.55
N ASP A 93 -6.89 23.33 6.81
CA ASP A 93 -7.13 24.69 6.33
C ASP A 93 -8.59 25.05 6.55
N GLY A 94 -8.89 25.84 7.58
CA GLY A 94 -10.27 26.11 8.00
C GLY A 94 -11.01 24.81 8.35
N SER A 95 -12.06 24.51 7.59
CA SER A 95 -12.87 23.28 7.71
C SER A 95 -12.37 22.11 6.84
N LYS A 96 -11.29 22.30 6.09
CA LYS A 96 -10.76 21.32 5.14
C LYS A 96 -9.66 20.48 5.77
N LEU A 97 -9.77 19.16 5.61
CA LEU A 97 -8.74 18.19 5.98
C LEU A 97 -8.13 17.59 4.71
N SER A 98 -6.82 17.75 4.52
CA SER A 98 -6.08 17.13 3.41
C SER A 98 -5.07 16.13 3.96
N VAL A 99 -5.07 14.92 3.43
CA VAL A 99 -4.21 13.82 3.89
C VAL A 99 -3.53 13.18 2.70
N ASN A 100 -2.23 12.98 2.77
CA ASN A 100 -1.51 12.14 1.82
C ASN A 100 -1.56 10.70 2.31
N MET A 101 -2.20 9.82 1.55
CA MET A 101 -2.36 8.41 1.86
C MET A 101 -1.26 7.62 1.18
N LEU A 102 -0.57 6.75 1.92
CA LEU A 102 0.31 5.73 1.39
C LEU A 102 -0.38 4.37 1.53
N ALA A 103 -0.95 3.86 0.45
CA ALA A 103 -1.53 2.51 0.42
C ALA A 103 -0.48 1.50 -0.04
N MET A 104 -0.40 0.39 0.69
CA MET A 104 0.52 -0.72 0.43
C MET A 104 -0.26 -2.02 0.38
N PHE A 105 0.08 -2.87 -0.58
CA PHE A 105 -0.62 -4.12 -0.85
C PHE A 105 0.40 -5.26 -0.95
N ALA A 106 0.26 -6.28 -0.11
CA ALA A 106 1.10 -7.47 -0.16
C ALA A 106 0.51 -8.48 -1.15
N PHE A 107 1.04 -8.55 -2.36
CA PHE A 107 0.62 -9.54 -3.35
C PHE A 107 1.56 -10.74 -3.39
N ARG A 108 1.01 -11.93 -3.61
CA ARG A 108 1.81 -13.09 -4.06
C ARG A 108 1.80 -13.18 -5.58
N CYS A 109 2.99 -13.24 -6.16
CA CYS A 109 3.16 -13.46 -7.58
C CYS A 109 2.81 -14.90 -7.96
N LEU A 110 1.92 -15.08 -8.94
CA LEU A 110 1.51 -16.39 -9.46
C LEU A 110 2.62 -17.13 -10.21
N PHE A 111 3.65 -16.42 -10.62
CA PHE A 111 4.80 -16.95 -11.32
C PHE A 111 6.01 -17.18 -10.41
N LEU A 112 5.90 -16.88 -9.11
CA LEU A 112 6.94 -17.18 -8.14
C LEU A 112 6.67 -18.58 -7.55
N SER A 113 7.57 -19.51 -7.81
CA SER A 113 7.48 -20.87 -7.30
C SER A 113 7.75 -20.94 -5.78
N LYS A 114 7.51 -22.11 -5.17
CA LYS A 114 7.75 -22.34 -3.74
C LYS A 114 9.23 -22.18 -3.35
N ASP A 115 10.13 -22.58 -4.22
CA ASP A 115 11.58 -22.42 -4.13
C ASP A 115 12.06 -21.00 -4.48
N LYS A 116 11.13 -20.05 -4.66
CA LYS A 116 11.37 -18.63 -4.97
C LYS A 116 12.02 -18.39 -6.32
N THR A 117 11.75 -19.29 -7.26
CA THR A 117 12.15 -19.16 -8.65
C THR A 117 11.05 -18.44 -9.45
N CYS A 118 11.42 -17.40 -10.19
CA CYS A 118 10.46 -16.63 -11.00
C CYS A 118 10.35 -17.23 -12.41
N LEU A 119 9.21 -17.85 -12.72
CA LEU A 119 8.97 -18.56 -13.98
C LEU A 119 8.89 -17.64 -15.20
N ILE A 120 8.65 -16.35 -15.01
CA ILE A 120 8.64 -15.33 -16.08
C ILE A 120 9.93 -14.53 -16.12
N HIS A 121 10.97 -14.94 -15.40
CA HIS A 121 12.26 -14.29 -15.46
C HIS A 121 12.96 -14.65 -16.80
N PRO A 122 13.62 -13.70 -17.49
CA PRO A 122 14.19 -13.94 -18.83
C PRO A 122 15.14 -15.14 -18.91
N SER A 123 15.82 -15.46 -17.81
CA SER A 123 16.69 -16.65 -17.71
C SER A 123 15.96 -17.98 -17.92
N PHE A 124 14.66 -18.05 -17.63
CA PHE A 124 13.83 -19.25 -17.81
C PHE A 124 13.12 -19.29 -19.17
N LEU A 125 13.02 -18.15 -19.85
CA LEU A 125 12.27 -18.00 -21.10
C LEU A 125 13.18 -17.89 -22.34
N ASN A 126 14.41 -18.39 -22.26
CA ASN A 126 15.40 -18.29 -23.33
C ASN A 126 15.59 -16.84 -23.84
N GLY A 127 15.53 -15.86 -22.93
CA GLY A 127 15.68 -14.44 -23.25
C GLY A 127 14.39 -13.70 -23.64
N ALA A 128 13.24 -14.37 -23.76
CA ALA A 128 11.96 -13.68 -23.96
C ALA A 128 11.52 -12.96 -22.66
N ASP A 129 11.32 -11.64 -22.73
CA ASP A 129 10.85 -10.86 -21.60
C ASP A 129 9.33 -10.60 -21.69
N ILE A 130 8.55 -11.49 -21.06
CA ILE A 130 7.09 -11.37 -20.99
C ILE A 130 6.61 -10.66 -19.71
N ARG A 131 7.53 -10.13 -18.91
CA ARG A 131 7.21 -9.46 -17.64
C ARG A 131 6.49 -8.13 -17.90
N PRO A 132 5.58 -7.70 -17.01
CA PRO A 132 5.06 -6.33 -17.08
C PRO A 132 6.21 -5.33 -16.93
N PRO A 133 6.08 -4.12 -17.49
CA PRO A 133 7.11 -3.09 -17.46
C PRO A 133 7.71 -2.88 -16.06
N HIS A 134 6.90 -2.90 -15.00
CA HIS A 134 7.41 -2.77 -13.62
C HIS A 134 8.46 -3.83 -13.26
N CYS A 135 8.21 -5.11 -13.53
CA CYS A 135 9.15 -6.20 -13.27
C CYS A 135 10.35 -6.17 -14.22
N GLY A 136 10.19 -5.59 -15.41
CA GLY A 136 11.29 -5.28 -16.33
C GLY A 136 12.21 -4.17 -15.82
N PHE A 137 11.66 -3.17 -15.13
CA PHE A 137 12.43 -2.05 -14.55
C PHE A 137 13.03 -2.37 -13.18
N MET A 138 12.52 -3.37 -12.46
CA MET A 138 13.06 -3.77 -11.16
C MET A 138 14.52 -4.18 -11.29
N GLY A 139 15.40 -3.43 -10.60
CA GLY A 139 16.82 -3.66 -10.67
C GLY A 139 17.53 -3.01 -11.86
N SER A 140 16.92 -1.98 -12.44
CA SER A 140 17.62 -1.12 -13.39
C SER A 140 18.93 -0.63 -12.77
N LEU A 141 20.03 -0.87 -13.48
CA LEU A 141 21.38 -0.54 -13.00
C LEU A 141 21.60 0.96 -12.89
N ASP A 142 20.81 1.73 -13.63
CA ASP A 142 20.92 3.18 -13.68
C ASP A 142 19.93 3.87 -12.73
N ALA A 143 19.00 3.11 -12.12
CA ALA A 143 18.02 3.69 -11.21
C ALA A 143 18.66 4.11 -9.89
N ARG A 144 18.39 5.34 -9.47
CA ARG A 144 18.86 5.95 -8.23
C ARG A 144 17.84 5.86 -7.11
N ILE A 145 18.25 6.15 -5.88
CA ILE A 145 17.35 6.19 -4.72
C ILE A 145 16.17 7.13 -5.03
N GLY A 146 14.95 6.60 -4.91
CA GLY A 146 13.71 7.32 -5.20
C GLY A 146 13.20 7.21 -6.64
N GLU A 147 13.99 6.63 -7.55
CA GLU A 147 13.57 6.39 -8.93
C GLU A 147 12.87 5.04 -9.10
N LYS A 148 12.01 4.95 -10.12
CA LYS A 148 11.33 3.71 -10.49
C LYS A 148 12.37 2.65 -10.88
N GLY A 149 12.27 1.47 -10.28
CA GLY A 149 13.17 0.36 -10.57
C GLY A 149 14.42 0.31 -9.68
N TYR A 150 14.61 1.28 -8.78
CA TYR A 150 15.69 1.23 -7.79
C TYR A 150 15.61 -0.03 -6.93
N CYS A 151 16.75 -0.72 -6.79
CA CYS A 151 16.88 -1.88 -5.93
C CYS A 151 18.11 -1.72 -5.05
N ARG A 152 17.91 -1.63 -3.73
CA ARG A 152 18.99 -1.48 -2.73
C ARG A 152 20.03 -2.59 -2.82
N ILE A 153 19.58 -3.81 -3.10
CA ILE A 153 20.44 -5.00 -3.20
C ILE A 153 21.37 -4.89 -4.42
N ILE A 154 20.84 -4.45 -5.56
CA ILE A 154 21.62 -4.23 -6.79
C ILE A 154 22.59 -3.06 -6.60
N HIS A 155 22.14 -1.96 -6.01
CA HIS A 155 23.00 -0.83 -5.67
C HIS A 155 24.16 -1.24 -4.72
N ALA A 156 23.87 -2.07 -3.70
CA ALA A 156 24.90 -2.64 -2.84
C ALA A 156 25.86 -3.58 -3.61
N ALA A 157 25.35 -4.35 -4.58
CA ALA A 157 26.18 -5.21 -5.41
C ALA A 157 27.06 -4.40 -6.38
N GLN A 158 26.60 -3.25 -6.88
CA GLN A 158 27.40 -2.34 -7.70
C GLN A 158 28.62 -1.78 -6.96
N THR A 159 28.52 -1.59 -5.64
CA THR A 159 29.63 -1.10 -4.81
C THR A 159 30.60 -2.20 -4.32
N ASN A 160 30.48 -3.45 -4.80
CA ASN A 160 31.38 -4.58 -4.52
C ASN A 160 31.53 -4.98 -3.03
N SER A 161 30.57 -4.60 -2.18
CA SER A 161 30.58 -4.99 -0.77
C SER A 161 29.72 -6.23 -0.55
N GLY A 162 30.35 -7.42 -0.45
CA GLY A 162 29.62 -8.66 -0.14
C GLY A 162 28.89 -8.63 1.22
N SER A 163 29.40 -7.86 2.19
CA SER A 163 28.67 -7.55 3.43
C SER A 163 27.59 -6.49 3.23
N GLY A 164 27.76 -5.56 2.28
CA GLY A 164 26.73 -4.61 1.86
C GLY A 164 25.50 -5.28 1.25
N VAL A 165 25.69 -6.27 0.37
CA VAL A 165 24.58 -7.01 -0.25
C VAL A 165 23.75 -7.74 0.80
N ARG A 166 24.41 -8.45 1.74
CA ARG A 166 23.71 -9.16 2.83
C ARG A 166 22.88 -8.20 3.70
N ARG A 167 23.47 -7.09 4.13
CA ARG A 167 22.75 -6.05 4.90
C ARG A 167 21.58 -5.46 4.12
N ALA A 168 21.73 -5.25 2.81
CA ALA A 168 20.64 -4.78 1.97
C ALA A 168 19.49 -5.79 1.92
N ILE A 169 19.79 -7.09 1.76
CA ILE A 169 18.78 -8.16 1.78
C ILE A 169 18.05 -8.20 3.13
N GLU A 170 18.79 -8.18 4.24
CA GLU A 170 18.23 -8.15 5.60
C GLU A 170 17.30 -6.94 5.78
N THR A 171 17.74 -5.75 5.37
CA THR A 171 16.94 -4.52 5.45
C THR A 171 15.61 -4.65 4.69
N GLU A 172 15.63 -5.19 3.47
CA GLU A 172 14.40 -5.36 2.66
C GLU A 172 13.48 -6.42 3.27
N LYS A 173 14.03 -7.50 3.83
CA LYS A 173 13.26 -8.54 4.53
C LYS A 173 12.60 -8.00 5.79
N ASP A 174 13.36 -7.34 6.65
CA ASP A 174 12.85 -6.77 7.90
C ASP A 174 11.75 -5.74 7.63
N ALA A 175 11.92 -4.89 6.62
CA ALA A 175 10.90 -3.93 6.20
C ALA A 175 9.63 -4.65 5.70
N SER A 176 9.79 -5.65 4.83
CA SER A 176 8.67 -6.44 4.30
C SER A 176 7.91 -7.16 5.40
N GLU A 177 8.61 -7.87 6.29
CA GLU A 177 8.02 -8.61 7.41
C GLU A 177 7.31 -7.68 8.39
N LYS A 178 7.91 -6.52 8.69
CA LYS A 178 7.28 -5.50 9.53
C LYS A 178 5.95 -5.04 8.92
N HIS A 179 5.95 -4.63 7.65
CA HIS A 179 4.73 -4.17 6.98
C HIS A 179 3.68 -5.27 6.85
N TYR A 180 4.10 -6.52 6.68
CA TYR A 180 3.20 -7.67 6.62
C TYR A 180 2.52 -7.92 7.97
N ARG A 181 3.30 -7.91 9.06
CA ARG A 181 2.80 -8.12 10.43
C ARG A 181 1.91 -6.98 10.91
N GLU A 182 2.26 -5.74 10.57
CA GLU A 182 1.48 -4.54 10.92
C GLU A 182 0.29 -4.30 9.95
N GLY A 183 0.20 -5.09 8.87
CA GLY A 183 -0.86 -4.99 7.88
C GLY A 183 -2.17 -5.65 8.34
N PHE A 184 -3.24 -5.28 7.63
CA PHE A 184 -4.61 -5.70 7.86
C PHE A 184 -5.05 -6.72 6.80
N GLU A 185 -6.02 -7.57 7.12
CA GLU A 185 -6.54 -8.59 6.18
C GLU A 185 -7.49 -7.99 5.14
N THR A 186 -8.07 -6.83 5.44
CA THR A 186 -9.07 -6.19 4.58
C THR A 186 -8.80 -4.70 4.41
N ALA A 187 -9.28 -4.14 3.30
CA ALA A 187 -9.24 -2.71 3.03
C ALA A 187 -10.05 -1.92 4.09
N GLU A 188 -11.14 -2.49 4.58
CA GLU A 188 -12.00 -1.92 5.62
C GLU A 188 -11.25 -1.73 6.95
N ALA A 189 -10.48 -2.74 7.37
CA ALA A 189 -9.67 -2.67 8.58
C ALA A 189 -8.51 -1.67 8.44
N ALA A 190 -7.86 -1.63 7.27
CA ALA A 190 -6.84 -0.63 6.97
C ALA A 190 -7.42 0.80 6.98
N ALA A 191 -8.59 1.02 6.40
CA ALA A 191 -9.27 2.31 6.42
C ALA A 191 -9.67 2.73 7.85
N GLU A 192 -10.14 1.79 8.67
CA GLU A 192 -10.46 2.05 10.08
C GLU A 192 -9.23 2.53 10.86
N ALA A 193 -8.07 1.89 10.67
CA ALA A 193 -6.82 2.31 11.30
C ALA A 193 -6.42 3.74 10.91
N VAL A 194 -6.60 4.10 9.63
CA VAL A 194 -6.39 5.47 9.14
C VAL A 194 -7.35 6.45 9.81
N ILE A 195 -8.63 6.12 9.88
CA ILE A 195 -9.63 6.97 10.53
C ILE A 195 -9.27 7.21 11.99
N ASN A 196 -8.87 6.17 12.72
CA ASN A 196 -8.47 6.31 14.12
C ASN A 196 -7.23 7.21 14.27
N ARG A 197 -6.26 7.08 13.35
CA ARG A 197 -5.11 7.99 13.33
C ARG A 197 -5.50 9.45 13.06
N LEU A 198 -6.44 9.68 12.16
CA LEU A 198 -6.94 11.03 11.86
C LEU A 198 -7.75 11.62 13.02
N LYS A 199 -8.54 10.81 13.74
CA LYS A 199 -9.23 11.20 14.98
C LYS A 199 -8.25 11.64 16.06
N GLU A 200 -7.18 10.88 16.28
CA GLU A 200 -6.12 11.25 17.23
C GLU A 200 -5.47 12.57 16.85
N TYR A 201 -5.13 12.74 15.57
CA TYR A 201 -4.53 13.97 15.07
C TYR A 201 -5.46 15.17 15.28
N CYS A 202 -6.73 15.07 14.86
CA CYS A 202 -7.69 16.15 14.99
C CYS A 202 -7.98 16.47 16.47
N SER A 203 -8.06 15.45 17.34
CA SER A 203 -8.23 15.65 18.79
C SER A 203 -7.12 16.52 19.39
N LYS A 204 -5.90 16.41 18.86
CA LYS A 204 -4.73 17.14 19.38
C LYS A 204 -4.54 18.51 18.73
N TYR A 205 -4.76 18.61 17.42
CA TYR A 205 -4.34 19.78 16.63
C TYR A 205 -5.48 20.53 15.91
N ALA A 206 -6.66 19.91 15.75
CA ALA A 206 -7.76 20.48 14.97
C ALA A 206 -9.13 20.04 15.52
N LYS A 207 -9.38 20.33 16.80
CA LYS A 207 -10.59 19.88 17.51
C LYS A 207 -11.89 20.33 16.84
N HIS A 208 -11.87 21.50 16.18
CA HIS A 208 -13.01 22.04 15.44
C HIS A 208 -13.42 21.20 14.22
N LEU A 209 -12.57 20.29 13.76
CA LEU A 209 -12.89 19.34 12.69
C LEU A 209 -13.52 18.05 13.19
N LEU A 210 -13.52 17.81 14.51
CA LEU A 210 -14.25 16.70 15.08
C LEU A 210 -15.70 17.09 15.25
N VAL A 211 -16.60 16.12 15.11
CA VAL A 211 -17.93 16.23 15.70
C VAL A 211 -17.69 16.46 17.19
N GLU A 212 -17.93 17.68 17.69
CA GLU A 212 -18.26 17.80 19.11
C GLU A 212 -19.40 16.81 19.32
N ASP A 213 -19.37 16.04 20.40
CA ASP A 213 -20.58 15.42 20.95
C ASP A 213 -21.56 16.55 21.32
N LYS A 214 -22.08 17.27 20.33
CA LYS A 214 -23.47 17.63 20.30
C LYS A 214 -24.14 16.27 20.34
N GLN A 215 -24.33 15.77 21.57
CA GLN A 215 -25.59 15.13 21.94
C GLN A 215 -26.60 15.80 21.05
N PHE A 216 -27.13 15.06 20.08
CA PHE A 216 -28.17 15.59 19.23
C PHE A 216 -29.16 16.19 20.23
N PHE A 217 -29.18 17.52 20.35
CA PHE A 217 -30.19 18.22 21.10
C PHE A 217 -31.40 18.10 20.18
N VAL A 218 -31.89 16.87 20.00
CA VAL A 218 -33.21 16.60 19.48
C VAL A 218 -34.07 17.35 20.46
N GLY A 219 -34.59 18.49 20.01
CA GLY A 219 -35.46 19.31 20.81
C GLY A 219 -36.51 18.39 21.37
N ARG A 220 -36.90 18.60 22.63
CA ARG A 220 -37.87 17.74 23.32
C ARG A 220 -39.15 17.52 22.47
N ASN A 221 -39.43 18.44 21.53
CA ASN A 221 -40.54 18.40 20.59
C ASN A 221 -40.22 17.94 19.15
N ASP A 222 -38.96 17.70 18.77
CA ASP A 222 -38.57 17.27 17.42
C ASP A 222 -38.92 15.79 17.17
N PRO A 223 -39.06 15.36 15.89
CA PRO A 223 -39.26 13.96 15.55
C PRO A 223 -38.15 13.07 16.11
N CYS A 224 -38.53 11.93 16.68
CA CYS A 224 -37.59 11.00 17.26
C CYS A 224 -36.76 10.29 16.17
N TYR A 225 -35.46 10.13 16.40
CA TYR A 225 -34.52 9.50 15.45
C TYR A 225 -34.81 8.02 15.13
N CYS A 226 -35.72 7.36 15.86
CA CYS A 226 -36.09 5.97 15.61
C CYS A 226 -37.08 5.78 14.45
N GLY A 227 -37.46 6.84 13.74
CA GLY A 227 -38.39 6.77 12.61
C GLY A 227 -39.87 6.57 13.01
N SER A 228 -40.20 6.67 14.30
CA SER A 228 -41.58 6.48 14.77
C SER A 228 -42.53 7.64 14.46
N ASN A 229 -42.03 8.74 13.87
CA ASN A 229 -42.73 10.02 13.71
C ASN A 229 -43.30 10.64 15.00
N LYS A 230 -42.96 10.11 16.19
CA LYS A 230 -43.33 10.68 17.49
C LYS A 230 -42.33 11.75 17.91
N LYS A 231 -42.78 12.76 18.68
CA LYS A 231 -41.88 13.72 19.33
C LYS A 231 -40.89 12.98 20.26
N TYR A 232 -39.64 13.41 20.32
CA TYR A 232 -38.58 12.76 21.10
C TYR A 232 -39.00 12.49 22.55
N LYS A 233 -39.61 13.46 23.25
CA LYS A 233 -40.13 13.31 24.62
C LYS A 233 -41.20 12.23 24.82
N LYS A 234 -41.85 11.79 23.74
CA LYS A 234 -42.89 10.74 23.77
C LYS A 234 -42.33 9.38 23.31
N CYS A 235 -41.03 9.30 23.04
CA CYS A 235 -40.37 8.09 22.58
C CYS A 235 -39.08 7.87 23.39
N HIS A 236 -37.91 8.16 22.83
CA HIS A 236 -36.60 7.92 23.48
C HIS A 236 -36.16 9.02 24.46
N GLY A 237 -36.89 10.13 24.55
CA GLY A 237 -36.60 11.24 25.47
C GLY A 237 -37.42 11.19 26.77
N ARG A 238 -37.71 9.99 27.27
CA ARG A 238 -38.36 9.78 28.57
C ARG A 238 -37.34 9.85 29.71
#